data_AF-A0AAI9UML5-F1
#
_entry.id   AF-A0AAI9UML5-F1
#
_cell.length_a   1.000
_cell.length_b   1.000
_cell.length_c   1.000
_cell.angle_alpha   90.00
_cell.angle_beta   90.00
_cell.angle_gamma   90.00
#
_symmetry.space_group_name_H-M   'P 1'
#
loop_
_entity.id
_entity.type
_entity.pdbx_description
1 polymer ?
#
loop_
_entity_poly.entity_id
_entity_poly.type
_entity_poly.pdbx_seq_one_letter_code
_entity_poly.pdbx_strand_id
1 'polypeptide(L)'
;STISTEPASDPVVTFPPIPYSSNEGEVATVKFSATALDVALGTTGVLTVTFIEPAGIDARLFPIYGGYINIIGFNDESLRVTCAGIKGSV
;
A
#
# COMPACT_ATOMS: atom_id res chain seq x y z
N SER A 1 6.91 -11.67 19.81
CA SER A 1 6.52 -10.61 20.75
C SER A 1 7.14 -10.91 22.10
N THR A 2 7.79 -9.93 22.72
CA THR A 2 8.37 -10.09 24.07
C THR A 2 7.48 -9.33 25.04
N ILE A 3 6.87 -10.03 25.98
CA ILE A 3 6.11 -9.40 27.06
C ILE A 3 7.13 -9.10 28.15
N SER A 4 7.39 -7.81 28.42
CA SER A 4 8.12 -7.38 29.61
C SER A 4 7.08 -6.95 30.65
N THR A 5 7.01 -7.68 31.76
CA THR A 5 6.19 -7.29 32.90
C THR A 5 7.11 -6.63 33.93
N GLU A 6 7.07 -5.31 34.03
CA GLU A 6 7.52 -4.66 35.26
C GLU A 6 6.45 -4.87 36.35
N PRO A 7 6.85 -5.07 37.62
CA PRO A 7 5.90 -5.20 38.71
C PRO A 7 5.29 -3.81 38.97
N ALA A 8 4.04 -3.62 38.54
CA ALA A 8 3.14 -2.46 38.78
C ALA A 8 2.96 -1.42 37.66
N SER A 9 3.09 -1.79 36.38
CA SER A 9 2.52 -0.97 35.29
C SER A 9 1.68 -1.81 34.32
N ASP A 10 0.73 -1.17 33.64
CA ASP A 10 -0.08 -1.80 32.60
C ASP A 10 0.82 -2.49 31.57
N PRO A 11 0.50 -3.71 31.13
CA PRO A 11 1.34 -4.42 30.17
C PRO A 11 1.45 -3.59 28.88
N VAL A 12 2.64 -3.03 28.65
CA VAL A 12 2.95 -2.36 27.39
C VAL A 12 3.21 -3.44 26.35
N VAL A 13 2.24 -3.66 25.47
CA VAL A 13 2.43 -4.52 24.30
C VAL A 13 3.22 -3.72 23.26
N THR A 14 4.54 -3.83 23.32
CA THR A 14 5.41 -3.30 22.26
C THR A 14 5.38 -4.24 21.07
N PHE A 15 4.66 -3.84 20.01
CA PHE A 15 4.83 -4.48 18.72
C PHE A 15 6.19 -4.06 18.16
N PRO A 16 7.11 -4.98 17.84
CA PRO A 16 8.29 -4.60 17.06
C PRO A 16 7.82 -3.90 15.78
N PRO A 17 8.56 -2.92 15.25
CA PRO A 17 8.20 -2.28 14.00
C PRO A 17 7.97 -3.37 12.96
N ILE A 18 6.80 -3.34 12.30
CA ILE A 18 6.53 -4.25 11.19
C ILE A 18 7.66 -4.02 10.18
N PRO A 19 8.46 -5.04 9.82
CA PRO A 19 9.55 -4.84 8.89
C PRO A 19 8.94 -4.46 7.54
N TYR A 20 9.00 -3.18 7.20
CA TYR A 20 8.70 -2.70 5.86
C TYR A 20 9.96 -2.88 5.03
N SER A 21 9.87 -3.70 3.99
CA SER A 21 10.94 -3.80 3.03
C SER A 21 10.84 -2.67 2.01
N SER A 22 11.95 -1.99 1.77
CA SER A 22 12.14 -1.07 0.64
C SER A 22 13.05 -1.68 -0.43
N ASN A 23 13.37 -2.97 -0.34
CA ASN A 23 14.14 -3.65 -1.38
C ASN A 23 13.30 -3.73 -2.65
N GLU A 24 13.81 -3.29 -3.80
CA GLU A 24 13.06 -3.25 -5.06
C GLU A 24 12.45 -4.60 -5.44
N GLY A 25 13.11 -5.71 -5.11
CA GLY A 25 12.61 -7.07 -5.37
C GLY A 25 11.44 -7.51 -4.48
N GLU A 26 11.10 -6.75 -3.44
CA GLU A 26 10.05 -7.05 -2.46
C GLU A 26 8.91 -6.01 -2.49
N VAL A 27 8.97 -5.06 -3.44
CA VAL A 27 7.95 -4.02 -3.64
C VAL A 27 7.02 -4.43 -4.77
N ALA A 28 5.71 -4.26 -4.57
CA ALA A 28 4.72 -4.47 -5.63
C ALA A 28 4.89 -3.45 -6.75
N THR A 29 4.82 -3.92 -7.99
CA THR A 29 4.86 -3.04 -9.16
C THR A 29 3.45 -2.63 -9.55
N VAL A 30 3.32 -1.44 -10.16
CA VAL A 30 2.03 -0.86 -10.51
C VAL A 30 2.03 -0.52 -12.00
N LYS A 31 0.97 -0.95 -12.69
CA LYS A 31 0.71 -0.62 -14.09
C LYS A 31 -0.54 0.24 -14.20
N PHE A 32 -0.40 1.39 -14.85
CA PHE A 32 -1.51 2.28 -15.16
C PHE A 32 -2.01 1.99 -16.59
N SER A 33 -3.33 2.04 -16.78
CA SER A 33 -3.94 1.94 -18.12
C SER A 33 -3.63 3.14 -19.01
N ALA A 34 -3.39 4.31 -18.42
CA ALA A 34 -2.95 5.54 -19.08
C ALA A 34 -2.14 6.41 -18.10
N THR A 35 -1.32 7.32 -18.63
CA THR A 35 -0.57 8.32 -17.84
C THR A 35 -1.25 9.68 -17.78
N ALA A 36 -2.27 9.90 -18.61
CA ALA A 36 -3.12 11.08 -18.64
C ALA A 36 -4.56 10.64 -18.93
N LEU A 37 -5.52 11.40 -18.43
CA LEU A 37 -6.94 11.13 -18.60
C LEU A 37 -7.69 12.46 -18.74
N ASP A 38 -8.30 12.68 -19.91
CA ASP A 38 -9.15 13.84 -20.15
C ASP A 38 -10.58 13.55 -19.66
N VAL A 39 -11.07 14.35 -18.71
CA VAL A 39 -12.41 14.22 -18.16
C VAL A 39 -13.22 15.46 -18.51
N ALA A 40 -14.26 15.28 -19.33
CA ALA A 40 -15.16 16.38 -19.68
C ALA A 40 -15.98 16.83 -18.45
N LEU A 41 -16.38 18.09 -18.43
CA LEU A 41 -17.16 18.67 -17.34
C LEU A 41 -18.44 17.86 -17.09
N GLY A 42 -18.69 17.54 -15.81
CA GLY A 42 -19.87 16.78 -15.38
C GLY A 42 -19.84 15.29 -15.72
N THR A 43 -18.71 14.76 -16.22
CA THR A 43 -18.55 13.33 -16.56
C THR A 43 -17.63 12.61 -15.59
N THR A 44 -17.58 11.28 -15.69
CA THR A 44 -16.65 10.42 -14.94
C THR A 44 -15.66 9.79 -15.90
N GLY A 45 -14.37 9.99 -15.65
CA GLY A 45 -13.30 9.22 -16.29
C GLY A 45 -12.94 7.99 -15.47
N VAL A 46 -12.48 6.93 -16.15
CA VAL A 46 -12.05 5.68 -15.49
C VAL A 46 -10.56 5.46 -15.78
N LEU A 47 -9.77 5.36 -14.71
CA LEU A 47 -8.38 4.94 -14.76
C LEU A 47 -8.25 3.57 -14.10
N THR A 48 -7.87 2.56 -14.88
CA THR A 48 -7.55 1.23 -14.34
C THR A 48 -6.10 1.18 -13.86
N VAL A 49 -5.90 0.66 -12.66
CA VAL A 49 -4.59 0.43 -12.04
C VAL A 49 -4.46 -1.05 -11.70
N THR A 50 -3.37 -1.67 -12.13
CA THR A 50 -3.08 -3.08 -11.89
C THR A 50 -1.84 -3.22 -11.01
N PHE A 51 -2.03 -3.83 -9.84
CA PHE A 51 -0.94 -4.14 -8.92
C PHE A 51 -0.40 -5.54 -9.23
N ILE A 52 0.92 -5.68 -9.28
CA ILE A 52 1.62 -6.92 -9.58
C ILE A 52 2.52 -7.24 -8.38
N GLU A 53 2.29 -8.41 -7.80
CA GLU A 53 3.02 -8.90 -6.64
C GLU A 53 4.51 -9.15 -6.97
N PRO A 54 5.44 -8.82 -6.07
CA PRO A 54 6.84 -9.21 -6.21
C PRO A 54 6.99 -10.73 -6.07
N ALA A 55 7.91 -11.32 -6.84
CA ALA A 55 8.20 -12.74 -6.71
C ALA A 55 8.95 -13.04 -5.40
N GLY A 56 8.68 -14.19 -4.79
CA GLY A 56 9.46 -14.70 -3.66
C GLY A 56 9.00 -14.25 -2.28
N ILE A 57 7.86 -13.55 -2.16
CA ILE A 57 7.22 -13.33 -0.86
C ILE A 57 6.33 -14.52 -0.50
N ASP A 58 6.51 -15.07 0.71
CA ASP A 58 5.69 -16.16 1.21
C ASP A 58 4.26 -15.66 1.55
N ALA A 59 3.28 -16.10 0.78
CA ALA A 59 1.87 -15.73 0.97
C ALA A 59 1.29 -16.18 2.33
N ARG A 60 1.93 -17.12 3.04
CA ARG A 60 1.53 -17.52 4.40
C ARG A 60 1.84 -16.46 5.45
N LEU A 61 2.70 -15.49 5.12
CA LEU A 61 3.05 -14.38 6.01
C LEU A 61 2.05 -13.21 5.91
N PHE A 62 1.01 -13.34 5.10
CA PHE A 62 0.00 -12.30 4.88
C PHE A 62 0.60 -10.92 4.57
N PRO A 63 1.46 -10.81 3.53
CA PRO A 63 2.08 -9.53 3.20
C PRO A 63 1.02 -8.46 2.90
N ILE A 64 1.27 -7.27 3.44
CA ILE A 64 0.45 -6.08 3.26
C ILE A 64 1.20 -5.13 2.31
N TYR A 65 0.61 -4.84 1.17
CA TYR A 65 1.12 -3.88 0.19
C TYR A 65 0.35 -2.58 0.32
N GLY A 66 1.04 -1.51 0.72
CA GLY A 66 0.47 -0.18 0.89
C GLY A 66 1.13 0.83 -0.04
N GLY A 67 0.40 1.89 -0.37
CA GLY A 67 0.92 3.00 -1.16
C GLY A 67 -0.14 4.05 -1.44
N TYR A 68 0.19 4.99 -2.31
CA TYR A 68 -0.77 5.96 -2.82
C TYR A 68 -0.51 6.27 -4.29
N ILE A 69 -1.59 6.57 -5.00
CA ILE A 69 -1.56 7.11 -6.36
C ILE A 69 -1.76 8.61 -6.23
N ASN A 70 -0.85 9.40 -6.80
CA ASN A 70 -0.96 10.84 -6.85
C ASN A 70 -1.39 11.26 -8.27
N ILE A 71 -2.58 11.85 -8.39
CA ILE A 71 -3.10 12.40 -9.63
C ILE A 71 -2.94 13.90 -9.58
N ILE A 72 -2.26 14.47 -10.57
CA ILE A 72 -1.97 15.90 -10.66
C ILE A 72 -2.76 16.45 -11.83
N GLY A 73 -3.66 17.40 -11.56
CA GLY A 73 -4.41 18.12 -12.56
C GLY A 73 -3.55 19.20 -13.24
N PHE A 74 -3.90 19.56 -14.47
CA PHE A 74 -3.25 20.67 -15.19
C PHE A 74 -3.52 22.06 -14.56
N ASN A 75 -4.42 22.12 -13.59
CA ASN A 75 -4.81 23.29 -12.80
C ASN A 75 -4.14 23.34 -11.42
N ASP A 76 -3.04 22.59 -11.21
CA ASP A 76 -2.32 22.46 -9.94
C ASP A 76 -3.10 21.78 -8.80
N GLU A 77 -4.30 21.26 -9.05
CA GLU A 77 -5.01 20.43 -8.10
C GLU A 77 -4.35 19.05 -7.98
N SER A 78 -4.37 18.48 -6.78
CA SER A 78 -3.88 17.11 -6.56
C SER A 78 -4.92 16.27 -5.84
N LEU A 79 -5.08 15.05 -6.33
CA LEU A 79 -5.90 14.02 -5.70
C LEU A 79 -4.98 12.86 -5.33
N ARG A 80 -4.95 12.54 -4.04
CA ARG A 80 -4.24 11.38 -3.52
C ARG A 80 -5.22 10.26 -3.20
N VAL A 81 -5.00 9.10 -3.80
CA VAL A 81 -5.76 7.89 -3.51
C VAL A 81 -4.86 6.92 -2.78
N THR A 82 -5.15 6.66 -1.51
CA THR A 82 -4.44 5.66 -0.72
C THR A 82 -4.92 4.26 -1.08
N CYS A 83 -3.99 3.34 -1.28
CA CYS A 83 -4.28 1.95 -1.63
C CYS A 83 -3.60 1.01 -0.63
N ALA A 84 -4.33 -0.01 -0.21
CA ALA A 84 -3.78 -1.10 0.58
C ALA A 84 -4.38 -2.43 0.10
N GLY A 85 -3.55 -3.46 -0.01
CA GLY A 85 -3.93 -4.80 -0.41
C GLY A 85 -3.23 -5.83 0.46
N ILE A 86 -3.92 -6.93 0.74
CA ILE A 86 -3.36 -8.06 1.49
C ILE A 86 -3.37 -9.26 0.56
N LYS A 87 -2.24 -9.94 0.46
CA LYS A 87 -2.19 -11.27 -0.15
C LYS A 87 -2.14 -12.31 0.97
N GLY A 88 -2.94 -13.35 0.83
CA GLY A 88 -2.93 -14.47 1.77
C GLY A 88 -3.33 -15.76 1.08
N SER A 89 -2.86 -16.86 1.63
CA SER A 89 -3.35 -18.20 1.33
C SER A 89 -3.63 -18.92 2.65
N VAL A 90 -4.80 -19.53 2.75
CA VAL A 90 -5.20 -20.39 3.88
C VAL A 90 -4.81 -21.83 3.63
#